data_AF-U4UDB5-F1
#
_entry.id   AF-U4UDB5-F1
#
_cell.length_a   1.000
_cell.length_b   1.000
_cell.length_c   1.000
_cell.angle_alpha   90.00
_cell.angle_beta   90.00
_cell.angle_gamma   90.00
#
_symmetry.space_group_name_H-M   'P 1'
#
loop_
_entity.id
_entity.type
_entity.pdbx_description
1 polymer ?
#
loop_
_entity_poly.entity_id
_entity_poly.type
_entity_poly.pdbx_seq_one_letter_code
_entity_poly.pdbx_strand_id
1 'polypeptide(L)'
;MGRVDSNRNRSNVCTLEIAAIHSHDALSKNKSILIRKHLKRLKKVDGGVRLVGGRDEYEGKFWMDDVFCDGTEEELADCRFDGWGKNDCKDSEAAGVICLDPAQTSSIPNEAKADTKRLSIGATRKIRLRGGRVATEGRVEVQTKGGRWDVICAEGWSLREALVVCKTLSLGKLFNVYSEKMIQFSGDILGYAADAIQTKFFGGKLSKTSLAGVRCFSNETSFATCTYQVSLTGKCSEEEVAAVSCTQSLSDLVIGQFCLNPHCSSQFYINSADHEELTRSAYLQDQTMFFLQCAMEENCAASSAYQIQKENEAWHLETRRLLRFTARILNAGTADFRPLIPKHLWEWHMCHMHYHSMEVFATFDIFDAKGARVAEGHKASFCLEDNQCLPGVEPKYACANYGDQGITVNCSDIYKHTVDCQWVDISDLDPGNYKIKIAVNPECKIAEMDYRNNAALCDFIYTPAFGTVTNCALELP
;
A
#
# COMPACT_ATOMS: atom_id res chain seq x y z
N MET A 1 58.43 -21.69 -21.32
CA MET A 1 57.23 -22.53 -21.07
C MET A 1 56.23 -21.66 -20.29
N GLY A 2 55.15 -21.08 -20.83
CA GLY A 2 53.99 -21.66 -21.54
C GLY A 2 52.95 -22.13 -20.51
N ARG A 3 51.62 -21.86 -20.53
CA ARG A 3 50.68 -21.09 -21.37
C ARG A 3 49.31 -21.05 -20.61
N VAL A 4 48.35 -20.29 -21.13
CA VAL A 4 47.05 -19.82 -20.60
C VAL A 4 45.86 -20.78 -20.86
N ASP A 5 44.71 -20.49 -20.22
CA ASP A 5 43.27 -20.84 -20.46
C ASP A 5 42.63 -21.97 -19.63
N SER A 6 41.35 -21.96 -19.21
CA SER A 6 40.23 -20.97 -19.17
C SER A 6 39.02 -21.59 -18.40
N ASN A 7 38.14 -20.75 -17.85
CA ASN A 7 36.67 -20.93 -17.67
C ASN A 7 36.06 -22.21 -17.04
N ARG A 8 35.31 -22.05 -15.92
CA ARG A 8 33.82 -22.12 -15.88
C ARG A 8 33.22 -21.94 -14.47
N ASN A 9 32.35 -20.91 -14.39
CA ASN A 9 31.04 -20.80 -13.72
C ASN A 9 30.79 -21.24 -12.25
N ARG A 10 30.46 -20.22 -11.45
CA ARG A 10 29.17 -19.98 -10.77
C ARG A 10 28.45 -21.17 -10.13
N SER A 11 28.40 -21.11 -8.81
CA SER A 11 27.16 -21.28 -8.04
C SER A 11 27.28 -20.51 -6.73
N ASN A 12 27.01 -19.20 -6.77
CA ASN A 12 26.57 -18.46 -5.59
C ASN A 12 25.12 -18.87 -5.38
N VAL A 13 24.92 -19.95 -4.63
CA VAL A 13 23.65 -20.27 -4.00
C VAL A 13 23.70 -19.55 -2.66
N CYS A 14 22.92 -18.47 -2.52
CA CYS A 14 22.49 -18.07 -1.20
C CYS A 14 21.58 -19.19 -0.71
N THR A 15 22.12 -20.07 0.12
CA THR A 15 21.34 -20.85 1.06
C THR A 15 20.54 -19.86 1.91
N LEU A 16 19.22 -19.99 1.89
CA LEU A 16 18.41 -19.55 3.01
C LEU A 16 18.77 -20.49 4.18
N GLU A 17 19.84 -20.16 4.89
CA GLU A 17 19.96 -20.63 6.27
C GLU A 17 18.93 -19.84 7.07
N ILE A 18 17.80 -20.49 7.38
CA ILE A 18 17.12 -20.21 8.64
C ILE A 18 18.08 -20.73 9.71
N ALA A 19 19.00 -19.87 10.12
CA ALA A 19 19.84 -20.11 11.27
C ALA A 19 19.02 -19.74 12.50
N ALA A 20 18.44 -20.74 13.15
CA ALA A 20 18.25 -20.71 14.59
C ALA A 20 19.62 -20.37 15.21
N ILE A 21 19.80 -19.13 15.65
CA ILE A 21 20.93 -18.80 16.50
C ILE A 21 20.55 -19.25 17.90
N HIS A 22 21.26 -20.22 18.45
CA HIS A 22 21.55 -20.11 19.86
C HIS A 22 23.05 -20.04 20.06
N SER A 23 23.45 -18.85 20.53
CA SER A 23 24.55 -18.66 21.44
C SER A 23 24.54 -19.73 22.54
N HIS A 24 25.74 -20.01 23.03
CA HIS A 24 26.03 -20.85 24.19
C HIS A 24 24.98 -20.75 25.31
N ASP A 25 24.08 -21.72 25.43
CA ASP A 25 23.98 -22.60 26.60
C ASP A 25 22.95 -23.74 26.41
N ALA A 26 23.19 -24.83 27.12
CA ALA A 26 22.67 -26.17 26.86
C ALA A 26 21.15 -26.35 27.01
N LEU A 27 20.45 -26.74 25.93
CA LEU A 27 19.07 -27.25 25.99
C LEU A 27 18.89 -28.62 25.29
N SER A 28 18.79 -29.65 26.15
CA SER A 28 18.24 -31.02 26.00
C SER A 28 18.27 -31.71 24.63
N LYS A 29 19.13 -32.74 24.53
CA LYS A 29 19.29 -33.69 23.42
C LYS A 29 17.97 -34.29 22.87
N ASN A 30 16.88 -34.30 23.65
CA ASN A 30 15.61 -34.91 23.24
C ASN A 30 14.79 -34.06 22.25
N LYS A 31 14.84 -32.72 22.30
CA LYS A 31 14.17 -31.85 21.29
C LYS A 31 14.84 -31.95 19.91
N SER A 32 16.17 -32.15 19.87
CA SER A 32 16.94 -32.28 18.62
C SER A 32 16.57 -33.50 17.78
N ILE A 33 16.08 -34.57 18.42
CA ILE A 33 15.67 -35.81 17.73
C ILE A 33 14.29 -35.65 17.10
N LEU A 34 13.37 -34.92 17.77
CA LEU A 34 12.03 -34.64 17.26
C LEU A 34 12.08 -33.72 16.03
N ILE A 35 12.90 -32.67 16.09
CA ILE A 35 13.12 -31.71 15.00
C ILE A 35 13.78 -32.39 13.79
N ARG A 36 14.79 -33.24 14.00
CA ARG A 36 15.42 -34.03 12.92
C ARG A 36 14.46 -35.03 12.27
N LYS A 37 13.52 -35.59 13.04
CA LYS A 37 12.49 -36.51 12.53
C LYS A 37 11.43 -35.75 11.71
N HIS A 38 11.10 -34.51 12.10
CA HIS A 38 10.18 -33.62 11.38
C HIS A 38 10.79 -33.10 10.07
N LEU A 39 12.06 -32.66 10.09
CA LEU A 39 12.82 -32.22 8.91
C LEU A 39 13.05 -33.35 7.88
N LYS A 40 13.25 -34.60 8.34
CA LYS A 40 13.30 -35.76 7.45
C LYS A 40 11.95 -36.11 6.82
N ARG A 41 10.83 -35.73 7.47
CA ARG A 41 9.48 -35.91 6.93
C ARG A 41 9.18 -34.84 5.86
N LEU A 42 9.62 -33.59 6.08
CA LEU A 42 9.51 -32.48 5.12
C LEU A 42 10.37 -32.66 3.86
N LYS A 43 11.49 -33.39 3.93
CA LYS A 43 12.31 -33.71 2.74
C LYS A 43 11.78 -34.88 1.89
N LYS A 44 10.75 -35.61 2.36
CA LYS A 44 10.30 -36.87 1.73
C LYS A 44 8.88 -36.78 1.15
N VAL A 45 8.21 -35.64 1.29
CA VAL A 45 6.92 -35.32 0.68
C VAL A 45 7.13 -33.97 -0.02
N ASP A 46 6.94 -33.97 -1.34
CA ASP A 46 7.48 -33.03 -2.34
C ASP A 46 7.38 -31.52 -2.06
N GLY A 47 8.37 -30.78 -2.60
CA GLY A 47 8.18 -29.36 -2.97
C GLY A 47 9.10 -28.31 -2.32
N GLY A 48 10.33 -28.65 -1.95
CA GLY A 48 11.31 -27.67 -1.46
C GLY A 48 11.48 -26.50 -2.45
N VAL A 49 11.23 -25.28 -1.97
CA VAL A 49 11.29 -24.01 -2.72
C VAL A 49 12.51 -23.97 -3.62
N ARG A 50 12.27 -23.99 -4.93
CA ARG A 50 13.27 -23.74 -5.95
C ARG A 50 13.11 -22.28 -6.34
N LEU A 51 14.12 -21.45 -6.05
CA LEU A 51 14.23 -20.14 -6.68
C LEU A 51 14.39 -20.36 -8.19
N VAL A 52 13.30 -20.22 -8.93
CA VAL A 52 13.33 -20.10 -10.39
C VAL A 52 13.54 -18.61 -10.66
N GLY A 53 14.65 -18.25 -11.27
CA GLY A 53 14.94 -16.85 -11.56
C GLY A 53 13.86 -16.23 -12.44
N GLY A 54 13.38 -15.05 -12.03
CA GLY A 54 12.93 -13.95 -12.88
C GLY A 54 11.97 -14.31 -14.00
N ARG A 55 10.78 -14.80 -13.64
CA ARG A 55 9.56 -14.65 -14.46
C ARG A 55 8.44 -14.26 -13.52
N ASP A 56 7.58 -13.35 -13.95
CA ASP A 56 6.26 -13.05 -13.39
C ASP A 56 5.27 -14.22 -13.55
N GLU A 57 5.78 -15.44 -13.39
CA GLU A 57 5.02 -16.67 -13.22
C GLU A 57 5.60 -17.30 -11.96
N TYR A 58 4.85 -17.18 -10.87
CA TYR A 58 5.08 -18.00 -9.71
C TYR A 58 4.75 -19.47 -10.06
N GLU A 59 5.75 -20.24 -10.50
CA GLU A 59 5.63 -21.71 -10.57
C GLU A 59 5.87 -22.29 -9.17
N GLY A 60 4.88 -22.19 -8.30
CA GLY A 60 4.95 -22.75 -6.96
C GLY A 60 3.59 -22.86 -6.28
N LYS A 61 3.59 -23.23 -5.00
CA LYS A 61 2.40 -23.21 -4.15
C LYS A 61 2.51 -22.07 -3.14
N PHE A 62 1.60 -21.09 -3.17
CA PHE A 62 1.54 -20.06 -2.14
C PHE A 62 1.45 -20.70 -0.76
N TRP A 63 2.37 -20.34 0.12
CA TRP A 63 2.54 -20.99 1.42
C TRP A 63 1.94 -20.17 2.55
N MET A 64 1.89 -18.86 2.40
CA MET A 64 1.39 -17.89 3.38
C MET A 64 0.57 -16.85 2.62
N ASP A 65 -0.50 -16.38 3.24
CA ASP A 65 -1.36 -15.29 2.78
C ASP A 65 -1.66 -14.38 3.96
N ASP A 66 -1.96 -13.10 3.71
CA ASP A 66 -2.29 -12.12 4.75
C ASP A 66 -1.27 -12.12 5.91
N VAL A 67 0.01 -12.08 5.56
CA VAL A 67 1.10 -12.14 6.55
C VAL A 67 1.16 -10.84 7.34
N PHE A 68 0.93 -10.96 8.64
CA PHE A 68 0.89 -9.87 9.59
C PHE A 68 1.97 -10.05 10.66
N CYS A 69 2.96 -9.16 10.66
CA CYS A 69 4.09 -9.17 11.59
C CYS A 69 4.07 -7.94 12.51
N ASP A 70 4.36 -8.13 13.79
CA ASP A 70 4.56 -7.08 14.79
C ASP A 70 5.92 -6.38 14.63
N GLY A 71 6.85 -7.01 13.92
CA GLY A 71 8.22 -6.54 13.70
C GLY A 71 9.21 -6.95 14.79
N THR A 72 8.80 -7.80 15.72
CA THR A 72 9.67 -8.35 16.80
C THR A 72 10.02 -9.82 16.60
N GLU A 73 9.38 -10.46 15.62
CA GLU A 73 9.56 -11.86 15.25
C GLU A 73 10.97 -12.12 14.68
N GLU A 74 11.55 -13.28 15.01
CA GLU A 74 12.85 -13.69 14.47
C GLU A 74 12.74 -14.33 13.08
N GLU A 75 11.60 -14.99 12.79
CA GLU A 75 11.32 -15.62 11.50
C GLU A 75 9.95 -15.18 10.96
N LEU A 76 9.83 -15.10 9.63
CA LEU A 76 8.55 -14.78 8.96
C LEU A 76 7.44 -15.80 9.32
N ALA A 77 7.82 -17.04 9.60
CA ALA A 77 6.89 -18.11 10.01
C ALA A 77 6.27 -17.89 11.40
N ASP A 78 6.87 -17.01 12.21
CA ASP A 78 6.34 -16.62 13.53
C ASP A 78 5.32 -15.49 13.43
N CYS A 79 5.32 -14.76 12.32
CA CYS A 79 4.27 -13.81 12.01
C CYS A 79 2.92 -14.52 11.92
N ARG A 80 1.84 -13.77 12.09
CA ARG A 80 0.47 -14.25 11.90
C ARG A 80 0.15 -14.31 10.40
N PHE A 81 -0.62 -15.31 9.99
CA PHE A 81 -1.09 -15.51 8.61
C PHE A 81 -2.19 -16.58 8.62
N ASP A 82 -2.93 -16.72 7.52
CA ASP A 82 -4.12 -17.57 7.39
C ASP A 82 -3.88 -19.09 7.47
N GLY A 83 -2.60 -19.47 7.60
CA GLY A 83 -2.12 -20.82 7.79
C GLY A 83 -1.52 -21.44 6.53
N TRP A 84 -0.68 -22.44 6.74
CA TRP A 84 0.18 -22.96 5.68
C TRP A 84 -0.57 -23.51 4.48
N GLY A 85 -0.36 -22.89 3.32
CA GLY A 85 -0.94 -23.31 2.05
C GLY A 85 -2.45 -23.07 1.94
N LYS A 86 -3.02 -22.21 2.80
CA LYS A 86 -4.33 -21.58 2.64
C LYS A 86 -4.08 -20.17 2.11
N ASN A 87 -4.69 -19.84 0.99
CA ASN A 87 -4.54 -18.58 0.27
C ASN A 87 -5.59 -18.50 -0.84
N ASP A 88 -5.88 -17.29 -1.27
CA ASP A 88 -6.57 -16.95 -2.51
C ASP A 88 -5.67 -16.19 -3.52
N CYS A 89 -4.41 -15.96 -3.13
CA CYS A 89 -3.33 -15.37 -3.93
C CYS A 89 -3.27 -15.84 -5.40
N LYS A 90 -3.05 -14.89 -6.30
CA LYS A 90 -2.67 -15.09 -7.71
C LYS A 90 -1.17 -14.85 -7.91
N ASP A 91 -0.66 -15.27 -9.07
CA ASP A 91 0.75 -15.11 -9.44
C ASP A 91 1.26 -13.66 -9.33
N SER A 92 0.38 -12.67 -9.54
CA SER A 92 0.68 -11.24 -9.40
C SER A 92 0.70 -10.72 -7.96
N GLU A 93 0.24 -11.51 -6.99
CA GLU A 93 0.12 -11.15 -5.57
C GLU A 93 1.30 -11.69 -4.73
N ALA A 94 2.30 -12.28 -5.39
CA ALA A 94 3.49 -12.80 -4.73
C ALA A 94 4.29 -11.67 -4.03
N ALA A 95 4.39 -11.75 -2.71
CA ALA A 95 5.15 -10.80 -1.90
C ALA A 95 6.67 -10.93 -2.10
N GLY A 96 7.36 -9.78 -2.16
CA GLY A 96 8.83 -9.70 -2.25
C GLY A 96 9.40 -8.59 -1.37
N VAL A 97 10.61 -8.80 -0.83
CA VAL A 97 11.32 -7.81 -0.01
C VAL A 97 12.71 -7.52 -0.56
N ILE A 98 13.18 -6.28 -0.41
CA ILE A 98 14.55 -5.88 -0.73
C ILE A 98 15.28 -5.62 0.59
N CYS A 99 16.12 -6.58 1.01
CA CYS A 99 16.95 -6.44 2.21
C CYS A 99 18.22 -5.63 1.91
N LEU A 100 18.64 -4.81 2.88
CA LEU A 100 19.94 -4.13 2.84
C LEU A 100 20.98 -4.98 3.58
N ASP A 101 22.16 -5.18 2.97
CA ASP A 101 23.22 -6.02 3.53
C ASP A 101 23.92 -5.33 4.73
N PRO A 102 23.93 -5.95 5.93
CA PRO A 102 24.60 -5.39 7.11
C PRO A 102 26.13 -5.28 6.97
N ALA A 103 26.78 -5.95 6.01
CA ALA A 103 28.20 -5.70 5.71
C ALA A 103 28.45 -4.29 5.13
N GLN A 104 27.39 -3.56 4.74
CA GLN A 104 27.45 -2.15 4.34
C GLN A 104 27.18 -1.16 5.47
N THR A 105 26.89 -1.61 6.71
CA THR A 105 26.59 -0.73 7.85
C THR A 105 27.78 -0.47 8.78
N SER A 106 28.83 -1.30 8.74
CA SER A 106 30.02 -1.14 9.59
C SER A 106 31.04 -0.09 9.10
N SER A 107 30.70 0.65 8.04
CA SER A 107 31.41 1.87 7.62
C SER A 107 30.49 3.10 7.60
N ILE A 108 29.51 3.16 8.50
CA ILE A 108 28.67 4.34 8.71
C ILE A 108 29.17 5.09 9.96
N PRO A 109 29.93 6.20 9.81
CA PRO A 109 29.89 7.26 10.80
C PRO A 109 28.50 7.89 10.73
N ASN A 110 27.84 8.03 11.88
CA ASN A 110 26.66 8.86 12.18
C ASN A 110 25.88 9.41 10.97
N GLU A 111 24.72 8.80 10.71
CA GLU A 111 23.61 9.28 9.87
C GLU A 111 23.94 9.86 8.47
N ALA A 112 23.35 9.21 7.46
CA ALA A 112 23.29 9.56 6.04
C ALA A 112 24.47 9.11 5.15
N LYS A 113 24.06 8.57 3.98
CA LYS A 113 24.81 8.35 2.73
C LYS A 113 25.33 6.94 2.43
N ALA A 114 24.40 6.00 2.23
CA ALA A 114 24.44 5.32 0.93
C ALA A 114 24.01 6.34 -0.13
N ASP A 115 24.95 7.18 -0.57
CA ASP A 115 24.73 8.14 -1.65
C ASP A 115 24.68 7.37 -2.98
N THR A 116 23.61 6.61 -3.20
CA THR A 116 23.14 6.39 -4.57
C THR A 116 22.63 7.73 -5.04
N LYS A 117 23.55 8.58 -5.50
CA LYS A 117 23.32 9.96 -5.89
C LYS A 117 22.02 10.07 -6.67
N ARG A 118 20.95 10.55 -6.02
CA ARG A 118 19.66 10.77 -6.66
C ARG A 118 19.73 12.09 -7.40
N LEU A 119 19.57 12.03 -8.71
CA LEU A 119 19.57 13.22 -9.54
C LEU A 119 18.15 13.55 -9.94
N SER A 120 17.84 14.84 -10.00
CA SER A 120 16.68 15.27 -10.75
C SER A 120 16.84 14.85 -12.21
N ILE A 121 15.75 14.39 -12.81
CA ILE A 121 15.71 14.03 -14.24
C ILE A 121 16.17 15.21 -15.11
N GLY A 122 15.88 16.44 -14.63
CA GLY A 122 16.45 17.68 -15.13
C GLY A 122 15.49 18.43 -16.05
N ALA A 123 15.33 19.74 -15.82
CA ALA A 123 14.29 20.59 -16.40
C ALA A 123 14.20 20.62 -17.94
N THR A 124 15.26 20.19 -18.65
CA THR A 124 15.30 20.20 -20.12
C THR A 124 14.82 18.91 -20.78
N ARG A 125 14.51 17.86 -20.00
CA ARG A 125 14.09 16.57 -20.57
C ARG A 125 12.59 16.55 -20.86
N LYS A 126 12.24 16.35 -22.12
CA LYS A 126 10.85 16.13 -22.57
C LYS A 126 10.43 14.68 -22.36
N ILE A 127 9.14 14.46 -22.21
CA ILE A 127 8.53 13.13 -22.11
C ILE A 127 7.47 12.91 -23.19
N ARG A 128 7.22 11.66 -23.58
CA ARG A 128 6.13 11.26 -24.48
C ARG A 128 5.68 9.82 -24.25
N LEU A 129 4.47 9.50 -24.72
CA LEU A 129 3.96 8.12 -24.77
C LEU A 129 4.13 7.53 -26.17
N ARG A 130 4.42 6.23 -26.24
CA ARG A 130 4.51 5.47 -27.51
C ARG A 130 4.02 4.03 -27.36
N GLY A 131 3.43 3.49 -28.43
CA GLY A 131 3.06 2.08 -28.53
C GLY A 131 1.65 1.74 -28.04
N GLY A 132 0.94 2.68 -27.42
CA GLY A 132 -0.45 2.51 -27.01
C GLY A 132 -1.43 2.38 -28.17
N ARG A 133 -2.57 1.73 -27.93
CA ARG A 133 -3.69 1.66 -28.89
C ARG A 133 -4.41 3.01 -28.98
N VAL A 134 -4.42 3.75 -27.87
CA VAL A 134 -4.96 5.10 -27.77
C VAL A 134 -3.86 6.10 -27.40
N ALA A 135 -4.11 7.39 -27.64
CA ALA A 135 -3.14 8.45 -27.36
C ALA A 135 -2.88 8.69 -25.86
N THR A 136 -3.70 8.09 -25.00
CA THR A 136 -3.67 8.28 -23.54
C THR A 136 -2.88 7.18 -22.82
N GLU A 137 -2.41 6.16 -23.53
CA GLU A 137 -1.66 5.05 -22.96
C GLU A 137 -0.35 4.78 -23.71
N GLY A 138 0.57 4.11 -23.03
CA GLY A 138 1.76 3.52 -23.66
C GLY A 138 3.00 3.67 -22.80
N ARG A 139 4.13 3.19 -23.34
CA ARG A 139 5.42 3.29 -22.66
C ARG A 139 5.86 4.74 -22.53
N VAL A 140 6.51 5.06 -21.43
CA VAL A 140 7.07 6.39 -21.16
C VAL A 140 8.47 6.46 -21.76
N GLU A 141 8.66 7.41 -22.69
CA GLU A 141 9.97 7.73 -23.23
C GLU A 141 10.42 9.11 -22.75
N VAL A 142 11.68 9.21 -22.32
CA VAL A 142 12.32 10.45 -21.87
C VAL A 142 13.41 10.88 -22.87
N GLN A 143 13.45 12.17 -23.18
CA GLN A 143 14.46 12.71 -24.06
C GLN A 143 15.78 12.92 -23.30
N THR A 144 16.83 12.29 -23.79
CA THR A 144 18.20 12.47 -23.30
C THR A 144 18.78 13.81 -23.74
N LYS A 145 19.85 14.27 -23.06
CA LYS A 145 20.55 15.52 -23.43
C LYS A 145 21.03 15.57 -24.89
N GLY A 146 21.29 14.41 -25.49
CA GLY A 146 21.69 14.28 -26.91
C GLY A 146 20.53 14.19 -27.89
N GLY A 147 19.29 14.53 -27.47
CA GLY A 147 18.10 14.52 -28.33
C GLY A 147 17.49 13.14 -28.61
N ARG A 148 18.18 12.04 -28.22
CA ARG A 148 17.67 10.67 -28.35
C ARG A 148 16.58 10.39 -27.32
N TRP A 149 15.61 9.57 -27.69
CA TRP A 149 14.58 9.06 -26.79
C TRP A 149 15.04 7.75 -26.17
N ASP A 150 14.88 7.64 -24.86
CA ASP A 150 15.20 6.44 -24.09
C ASP A 150 13.98 6.01 -23.29
N VAL A 151 13.90 4.73 -22.99
CA VAL A 151 12.85 4.16 -22.15
C VAL A 151 13.22 4.25 -20.68
N ILE A 152 12.21 4.12 -19.83
CA ILE A 152 12.36 4.06 -18.38
C ILE A 152 12.14 2.63 -17.95
N CYS A 153 13.01 2.14 -17.08
CA CYS A 153 12.87 0.83 -16.47
C CYS A 153 11.71 0.81 -15.47
N ALA A 154 10.98 -0.31 -15.45
CA ALA A 154 9.81 -0.48 -14.60
C ALA A 154 10.13 -0.64 -13.10
N GLU A 155 11.39 -0.89 -12.72
CA GLU A 155 11.78 -1.10 -11.31
C GLU A 155 11.39 0.10 -10.43
N GLY A 156 10.45 -0.15 -9.50
CA GLY A 156 9.90 0.85 -8.59
C GLY A 156 8.86 1.79 -9.20
N TRP A 157 8.31 1.45 -10.38
CA TRP A 157 7.29 2.24 -11.06
C TRP A 157 5.91 2.06 -10.42
N SER A 158 5.32 3.17 -9.96
CA SER A 158 4.02 3.18 -9.28
C SER A 158 3.06 4.24 -9.82
N LEU A 159 1.84 4.27 -9.29
CA LEU A 159 0.83 5.28 -9.59
C LEU A 159 1.33 6.70 -9.28
N ARG A 160 2.27 6.88 -8.34
CA ARG A 160 2.86 8.19 -8.02
C ARG A 160 3.66 8.75 -9.18
N GLU A 161 4.52 7.94 -9.80
CA GLU A 161 5.28 8.34 -10.99
C GLU A 161 4.36 8.55 -12.19
N ALA A 162 3.39 7.64 -12.38
CA ALA A 162 2.43 7.72 -13.47
C ALA A 162 1.61 9.02 -13.42
N LEU A 163 1.18 9.44 -12.22
CA LEU A 163 0.40 10.67 -12.04
C LEU A 163 1.18 11.91 -12.51
N VAL A 164 2.47 11.99 -12.16
CA VAL A 164 3.32 13.10 -12.61
C VAL A 164 3.52 13.06 -14.12
N VAL A 165 3.65 11.88 -14.73
CA VAL A 165 3.74 11.73 -16.19
C VAL A 165 2.47 12.26 -16.87
N CYS A 166 1.29 11.79 -16.47
CA CYS A 166 0.01 12.20 -17.07
C CYS A 166 -0.21 13.72 -16.94
N LYS A 167 0.03 14.27 -15.75
CA LYS A 167 -0.04 15.72 -15.49
C LYS A 167 0.94 16.52 -16.37
N THR A 168 2.18 16.06 -16.49
CA THR A 168 3.20 16.73 -17.31
C THR A 168 2.84 16.73 -18.80
N LEU A 169 2.31 15.60 -19.31
CA LEU A 169 1.86 15.48 -20.70
C LEU A 169 0.67 16.39 -21.01
N SER A 170 -0.24 16.57 -20.06
CA SER A 170 -1.39 17.47 -20.19
C SER A 170 -1.00 18.94 -20.23
N LEU A 171 -0.08 19.37 -19.36
CA LEU A 171 0.46 20.72 -19.42
C LEU A 171 1.16 20.99 -20.75
N GLY A 172 1.93 20.03 -21.27
CA GLY A 172 2.57 20.12 -22.58
C GLY A 172 1.58 20.31 -23.75
N LYS A 173 0.38 19.70 -23.69
CA LYS A 173 -0.68 19.94 -24.67
C LYS A 173 -1.25 21.36 -24.55
N LEU A 174 -1.56 21.81 -23.34
CA LEU A 174 -2.07 23.16 -23.07
C LEU A 174 -1.13 24.27 -23.56
N PHE A 175 0.18 24.15 -23.34
CA PHE A 175 1.15 25.17 -23.78
C PHE A 175 1.26 25.29 -25.31
N ASN A 176 1.14 24.19 -26.06
CA ASN A 176 1.16 24.23 -27.53
C ASN A 176 -0.11 24.83 -28.15
N VAL A 177 -1.20 24.94 -27.37
CA VAL A 177 -2.46 25.58 -27.84
C VAL A 177 -2.35 27.10 -27.84
N TYR A 178 -1.55 27.70 -26.94
CA TYR A 178 -1.41 29.16 -26.87
C TYR A 178 -0.49 29.74 -27.96
N SER A 179 0.29 28.93 -28.67
CA SER A 179 1.36 29.44 -29.54
C SER A 179 1.00 29.59 -31.02
N GLU A 180 -0.08 29.02 -31.58
CA GLU A 180 -0.55 29.35 -32.95
C GLU A 180 -1.85 28.60 -33.29
N LYS A 181 -2.94 29.36 -33.51
CA LYS A 181 -4.30 28.94 -33.94
C LYS A 181 -5.15 28.22 -32.88
N MET A 182 -6.28 28.85 -32.53
CA MET A 182 -7.42 28.21 -31.87
C MET A 182 -7.91 27.03 -32.74
N ILE A 183 -7.44 25.83 -32.43
CA ILE A 183 -8.14 24.59 -32.80
C ILE A 183 -9.19 24.39 -31.72
N GLN A 184 -10.45 24.29 -32.14
CA GLN A 184 -11.59 24.00 -31.29
C GLN A 184 -11.31 22.76 -30.43
N PHE A 185 -11.26 22.95 -29.12
CA PHE A 185 -10.91 21.92 -28.13
C PHE A 185 -11.97 20.80 -28.17
N SER A 186 -11.63 19.68 -28.79
CA SER A 186 -12.28 18.38 -28.60
C SER A 186 -11.28 17.32 -28.11
N GLY A 187 -10.15 17.77 -27.53
CA GLY A 187 -9.05 16.91 -27.12
C GLY A 187 -8.80 16.95 -25.61
N ASP A 188 -9.48 16.06 -24.90
CA ASP A 188 -9.09 15.34 -23.68
C ASP A 188 -7.90 15.91 -22.86
N ILE A 189 -8.21 16.60 -21.74
CA ILE A 189 -7.23 17.00 -20.73
C ILE A 189 -6.90 15.76 -19.89
N LEU A 190 -5.75 15.12 -20.12
CA LEU A 190 -5.31 13.89 -19.45
C LEU A 190 -4.72 14.19 -18.07
N GLY A 191 -5.55 14.53 -17.08
CA GLY A 191 -5.08 15.01 -15.78
C GLY A 191 -4.46 13.93 -14.89
N TYR A 192 -4.97 12.70 -14.98
CA TYR A 192 -4.77 11.70 -13.93
C TYR A 192 -4.23 10.38 -14.49
N ALA A 193 -3.53 9.62 -13.67
CA ALA A 193 -3.04 8.29 -14.03
C ALA A 193 -4.04 7.23 -13.58
N ALA A 194 -4.68 6.58 -14.54
CA ALA A 194 -5.56 5.44 -14.27
C ALA A 194 -4.76 4.17 -13.92
N ASP A 195 -3.55 4.03 -14.48
CA ASP A 195 -2.73 2.84 -14.28
C ASP A 195 -1.22 3.14 -14.42
N ALA A 196 -0.41 2.41 -13.65
CA ALA A 196 1.04 2.38 -13.70
C ALA A 196 1.51 0.98 -14.11
N ILE A 197 1.71 0.82 -15.41
CA ILE A 197 1.89 -0.49 -16.04
C ILE A 197 3.39 -0.80 -16.14
N GLN A 198 3.78 -1.98 -15.68
CA GLN A 198 5.10 -2.57 -15.88
C GLN A 198 4.96 -3.64 -16.97
N THR A 199 5.49 -3.39 -18.17
CA THR A 199 5.25 -4.33 -19.28
C THR A 199 6.25 -4.20 -20.41
N LYS A 200 6.42 -5.29 -21.17
CA LYS A 200 7.10 -5.33 -22.47
C LYS A 200 6.15 -5.09 -23.65
N PHE A 201 4.83 -5.11 -23.42
CA PHE A 201 3.80 -5.11 -24.47
C PHE A 201 3.91 -3.91 -25.42
N PHE A 202 4.16 -2.71 -24.89
CA PHE A 202 4.32 -1.50 -25.68
C PHE A 202 5.67 -1.42 -26.41
N GLY A 203 6.51 -2.46 -26.29
CA GLY A 203 7.86 -2.52 -26.83
C GLY A 203 8.80 -1.50 -26.21
N GLY A 204 9.91 -1.24 -26.91
CA GLY A 204 11.01 -0.46 -26.36
C GLY A 204 12.09 -1.37 -25.81
N LYS A 205 13.35 -1.07 -26.13
CA LYS A 205 14.50 -1.83 -25.65
C LYS A 205 15.22 -1.01 -24.61
N LEU A 206 15.34 -1.56 -23.41
CA LEU A 206 16.17 -0.96 -22.37
C LEU A 206 17.60 -0.80 -22.90
N SER A 207 18.17 0.35 -22.58
CA SER A 207 19.50 0.74 -22.99
C SER A 207 20.36 0.99 -21.75
N LYS A 208 21.68 1.08 -21.95
CA LYS A 208 22.61 1.43 -20.85
C LYS A 208 22.38 2.81 -20.25
N THR A 209 21.52 3.63 -20.86
CA THR A 209 21.18 4.98 -20.38
C THR A 209 19.74 5.08 -19.85
N SER A 210 18.98 3.99 -19.87
CA SER A 210 17.60 3.97 -19.38
C SER A 210 17.57 4.26 -17.89
N LEU A 211 16.68 5.19 -17.50
CA LEU A 211 16.52 5.59 -16.10
C LEU A 211 15.88 4.43 -15.33
N ALA A 212 16.29 4.26 -14.08
CA ALA A 212 15.78 3.24 -13.18
C ALA A 212 15.64 3.82 -11.76
N GLY A 213 14.74 3.24 -10.95
CA GLY A 213 14.43 3.75 -9.63
C GLY A 213 13.94 5.20 -9.67
N VAL A 214 13.08 5.51 -10.64
CA VAL A 214 12.42 6.83 -10.70
C VAL A 214 11.50 6.94 -9.51
N ARG A 215 11.56 8.06 -8.78
CA ARG A 215 10.69 8.35 -7.65
C ARG A 215 10.14 9.76 -7.73
N CYS A 216 8.82 9.85 -7.60
CA CYS A 216 8.03 11.07 -7.52
C CYS A 216 7.23 11.12 -6.21
N PHE A 217 6.90 12.33 -5.77
CA PHE A 217 6.13 12.64 -4.55
C PHE A 217 4.70 13.10 -4.85
N SER A 218 4.21 12.88 -6.08
CA SER A 218 2.89 13.25 -6.64
C SER A 218 2.55 14.74 -6.73
N ASN A 219 3.22 15.61 -5.95
CA ASN A 219 3.01 17.06 -5.97
C ASN A 219 3.75 17.77 -7.12
N GLU A 220 4.65 17.07 -7.82
CA GLU A 220 5.45 17.64 -8.88
C GLU A 220 4.57 18.21 -10.00
N THR A 221 5.01 19.34 -10.57
CA THR A 221 4.38 19.94 -11.75
C THR A 221 5.01 19.46 -13.04
N SER A 222 6.16 18.79 -12.97
CA SER A 222 6.90 18.28 -14.11
C SER A 222 7.64 17.01 -13.74
N PHE A 223 7.60 16.01 -14.61
CA PHE A 223 8.39 14.79 -14.48
C PHE A 223 9.90 15.06 -14.35
N ALA A 224 10.37 16.21 -14.83
CA ALA A 224 11.76 16.62 -14.70
C ALA A 224 12.23 16.84 -13.25
N THR A 225 11.32 17.14 -12.32
CA THR A 225 11.65 17.34 -10.89
C THR A 225 11.71 16.03 -10.12
N CYS A 226 11.12 14.95 -10.65
CA CYS A 226 11.28 13.63 -10.06
C CYS A 226 12.75 13.22 -10.04
N THR A 227 13.07 12.31 -9.12
CA THR A 227 14.43 11.81 -8.94
C THR A 227 14.60 10.45 -9.58
N TYR A 228 15.83 10.10 -9.95
CA TYR A 228 16.15 8.75 -10.40
C TYR A 228 17.46 8.28 -9.77
N GLN A 229 17.64 6.97 -9.70
CA GLN A 229 18.80 6.36 -9.08
C GLN A 229 19.91 6.12 -10.11
N VAL A 230 21.00 6.87 -10.00
CA VAL A 230 22.13 6.78 -10.95
C VAL A 230 22.80 5.40 -10.92
N SER A 231 22.86 4.74 -9.75
CA SER A 231 23.50 3.43 -9.62
C SER A 231 22.75 2.29 -10.31
N LEU A 232 21.43 2.44 -10.53
CA LEU A 232 20.54 1.48 -11.20
C LEU A 232 20.36 1.78 -12.70
N THR A 233 20.68 3.00 -13.13
CA THR A 233 20.53 3.44 -14.53
C THR A 233 21.26 2.46 -15.47
N GLY A 234 20.54 1.91 -16.44
CA GLY A 234 21.06 0.95 -17.41
C GLY A 234 21.43 -0.44 -16.88
N LYS A 235 21.08 -0.78 -15.63
CA LYS A 235 21.36 -2.08 -14.99
C LYS A 235 20.14 -2.93 -14.70
N CYS A 236 18.97 -2.55 -15.22
CA CYS A 236 17.75 -3.30 -14.98
C CYS A 236 17.86 -4.76 -15.41
N SER A 237 17.50 -5.65 -14.50
CA SER A 237 17.52 -7.11 -14.67
C SER A 237 16.40 -7.59 -15.57
N GLU A 238 15.29 -6.85 -15.60
CA GLU A 238 14.08 -7.17 -16.34
C GLU A 238 14.01 -6.33 -17.61
N GLU A 239 13.43 -6.89 -18.68
CA GLU A 239 13.21 -6.13 -19.92
C GLU A 239 11.91 -5.30 -19.88
N GLU A 240 11.30 -5.19 -18.70
CA GLU A 240 10.06 -4.46 -18.47
C GLU A 240 10.29 -2.95 -18.56
N VAL A 241 9.36 -2.28 -19.24
CA VAL A 241 9.41 -0.84 -19.46
C VAL A 241 8.23 -0.19 -18.75
N ALA A 242 8.52 0.92 -18.07
CA ALA A 242 7.51 1.75 -17.45
C ALA A 242 6.52 2.30 -18.49
N ALA A 243 5.25 2.05 -18.26
CA ALA A 243 4.14 2.52 -19.06
C ALA A 243 3.05 3.12 -18.17
N VAL A 244 2.18 3.91 -18.78
CA VAL A 244 1.06 4.57 -18.08
C VAL A 244 -0.20 4.49 -18.92
N SER A 245 -1.34 4.53 -18.23
CA SER A 245 -2.63 4.86 -18.82
C SER A 245 -3.16 6.11 -18.15
N CYS A 246 -3.45 7.14 -18.93
CA CYS A 246 -3.97 8.41 -18.44
C CYS A 246 -5.47 8.54 -18.71
N THR A 247 -6.17 9.18 -17.78
CA THR A 247 -7.61 9.46 -17.86
C THR A 247 -7.90 10.91 -17.48
N GLN A 248 -9.13 11.35 -17.78
CA GLN A 248 -9.62 12.69 -17.49
C GLN A 248 -10.41 12.76 -16.18
N SER A 249 -10.95 11.63 -15.75
CA SER A 249 -11.80 11.52 -14.57
C SER A 249 -11.36 10.33 -13.73
N LEU A 250 -11.23 10.56 -12.43
CA LEU A 250 -10.98 9.56 -11.40
C LEU A 250 -11.77 9.92 -10.14
N SER A 251 -11.84 8.98 -9.22
CA SER A 251 -12.24 9.22 -7.84
C SER A 251 -11.17 10.00 -7.06
N ASP A 252 -11.60 10.62 -5.96
CA ASP A 252 -10.75 11.31 -4.98
C ASP A 252 -11.34 11.06 -3.61
N LEU A 253 -10.77 10.12 -2.84
CA LEU A 253 -11.24 9.73 -1.54
C LEU A 253 -10.68 10.68 -0.49
N VAL A 254 -11.58 11.33 0.23
CA VAL A 254 -11.26 12.26 1.30
C VAL A 254 -11.75 11.67 2.60
N ILE A 255 -10.84 11.58 3.58
CA ILE A 255 -11.25 11.23 4.93
C ILE A 255 -11.86 12.44 5.63
N GLY A 256 -13.00 12.24 6.28
CA GLY A 256 -13.72 13.28 7.00
C GLY A 256 -14.90 13.89 6.25
N GLN A 257 -15.44 14.99 6.80
CA GLN A 257 -16.59 15.70 6.30
C GLN A 257 -16.18 16.94 5.52
N PHE A 258 -16.63 17.06 4.27
CA PHE A 258 -16.61 18.35 3.58
C PHE A 258 -17.66 19.27 4.22
N CYS A 259 -17.23 20.39 4.81
CA CYS A 259 -18.15 21.37 5.36
C CYS A 259 -18.98 22.04 4.25
N LEU A 260 -20.27 21.70 4.15
CA LEU A 260 -21.22 22.27 3.17
C LEU A 260 -21.69 23.68 3.52
N ASN A 261 -21.21 24.26 4.62
CA ASN A 261 -21.57 25.62 5.01
C ASN A 261 -20.84 26.62 4.09
N PRO A 262 -21.53 27.57 3.43
CA PRO A 262 -20.88 28.64 2.66
C PRO A 262 -19.93 29.53 3.49
N HIS A 263 -19.94 29.45 4.82
CA HIS A 263 -18.94 30.09 5.69
C HIS A 263 -17.61 29.30 5.82
N CYS A 264 -17.57 28.03 5.43
CA CYS A 264 -16.37 27.19 5.45
C CYS A 264 -15.50 27.34 4.19
N SER A 265 -15.90 28.15 3.20
CA SER A 265 -15.17 28.32 1.93
C SER A 265 -13.93 29.21 2.02
N SER A 266 -13.48 29.59 3.21
CA SER A 266 -12.21 30.29 3.40
C SER A 266 -11.16 29.30 3.89
N GLN A 267 -9.95 29.38 3.34
CA GLN A 267 -8.77 28.56 3.71
C GLN A 267 -8.50 28.53 5.24
N PHE A 268 -9.11 29.46 5.99
CA PHE A 268 -9.04 29.58 7.44
C PHE A 268 -9.91 28.56 8.21
N TYR A 269 -10.98 28.02 7.61
CA TYR A 269 -11.90 27.06 8.25
C TYR A 269 -11.75 25.60 7.78
N ILE A 270 -10.95 25.36 6.75
CA ILE A 270 -10.65 24.00 6.23
C ILE A 270 -9.92 23.15 7.28
N ASN A 271 -9.20 23.77 8.22
CA ASN A 271 -8.36 23.02 9.18
C ASN A 271 -9.07 22.65 10.49
N SER A 272 -10.36 22.97 10.69
CA SER A 272 -11.04 22.76 11.99
C SER A 272 -12.37 22.01 11.95
N ALA A 273 -12.97 21.80 10.77
CA ALA A 273 -14.28 21.16 10.63
C ALA A 273 -14.26 19.74 10.04
N ASP A 274 -13.15 19.31 9.42
CA ASP A 274 -13.19 18.15 8.52
C ASP A 274 -13.19 16.80 9.24
N HIS A 275 -12.81 16.71 10.52
CA HIS A 275 -12.75 15.44 11.26
C HIS A 275 -13.66 15.41 12.49
N GLU A 276 -14.75 16.19 12.46
CA GLU A 276 -15.68 16.29 13.58
C GLU A 276 -16.30 14.92 13.92
N GLU A 277 -16.66 14.12 12.91
CA GLU A 277 -17.19 12.77 13.12
C GLU A 277 -16.20 11.87 13.86
N LEU A 278 -14.92 11.90 13.45
CA LEU A 278 -13.88 11.10 14.09
C LEU A 278 -13.71 11.50 15.56
N THR A 279 -13.56 12.80 15.81
CA THR A 279 -13.33 13.33 17.17
C THR A 279 -14.56 13.18 18.07
N ARG A 280 -15.79 13.30 17.54
CA ARG A 280 -17.04 13.18 18.33
C ARG A 280 -17.46 11.74 18.61
N SER A 281 -17.12 10.82 17.72
CA SER A 281 -17.50 9.41 17.86
C SER A 281 -16.41 8.53 18.45
N ALA A 282 -15.23 9.10 18.76
CA ALA A 282 -14.16 8.37 19.42
C ALA A 282 -14.48 8.06 20.88
N TYR A 283 -14.40 6.79 21.29
CA TYR A 283 -14.52 6.38 22.70
C TYR A 283 -13.80 5.05 22.97
N LEU A 284 -13.57 4.77 24.25
CA LEU A 284 -12.99 3.51 24.71
C LEU A 284 -14.09 2.50 25.03
N GLN A 285 -13.89 1.25 24.62
CA GLN A 285 -14.73 0.12 24.97
C GLN A 285 -13.88 -1.07 25.40
N ASP A 286 -14.13 -1.56 26.61
CA ASP A 286 -13.60 -2.85 27.05
C ASP A 286 -14.57 -3.94 26.59
N GLN A 287 -14.10 -4.86 25.74
CA GLN A 287 -14.90 -5.93 25.15
C GLN A 287 -14.28 -7.29 25.46
N THR A 288 -15.10 -8.25 25.91
CA THR A 288 -14.64 -9.63 26.11
C THR A 288 -14.35 -10.29 24.76
N MET A 289 -13.26 -11.05 24.68
CA MET A 289 -12.82 -11.71 23.45
C MET A 289 -13.86 -12.68 22.87
N PHE A 290 -14.77 -13.23 23.69
CA PHE A 290 -15.92 -14.00 23.20
C PHE A 290 -16.72 -13.28 22.10
N PHE A 291 -16.89 -11.95 22.22
CA PHE A 291 -17.63 -11.15 21.23
C PHE A 291 -16.76 -10.63 20.09
N LEU A 292 -15.45 -10.88 20.12
CA LEU A 292 -14.51 -10.44 19.09
C LEU A 292 -14.17 -11.56 18.10
N GLN A 293 -14.81 -12.73 18.19
CA GLN A 293 -14.44 -13.90 17.40
C GLN A 293 -14.42 -13.59 15.88
N CYS A 294 -15.48 -12.98 15.35
CA CYS A 294 -15.55 -12.58 13.95
C CYS A 294 -14.45 -11.57 13.58
N ALA A 295 -14.26 -10.54 14.39
CA ALA A 295 -13.24 -9.53 14.13
C ALA A 295 -11.81 -10.11 14.23
N MET A 296 -11.60 -11.14 15.06
CA MET A 296 -10.33 -11.86 15.14
C MET A 296 -10.12 -12.78 13.94
N GLU A 297 -11.17 -13.38 13.38
CA GLU A 297 -11.09 -14.12 12.11
C GLU A 297 -10.64 -13.22 10.95
N GLU A 298 -10.94 -11.92 11.02
CA GLU A 298 -10.51 -10.88 10.07
C GLU A 298 -9.27 -10.09 10.51
N ASN A 299 -8.52 -10.64 11.47
CA ASN A 299 -7.25 -10.09 11.91
C ASN A 299 -7.30 -8.72 12.63
N CYS A 300 -8.47 -8.22 13.08
CA CYS A 300 -8.68 -6.85 13.59
C CYS A 300 -8.33 -6.58 15.08
N ALA A 301 -7.83 -7.56 15.83
CA ALA A 301 -7.30 -7.37 17.19
C ALA A 301 -5.77 -7.22 17.20
N ALA A 302 -5.19 -6.76 18.31
CA ALA A 302 -3.73 -6.73 18.45
C ALA A 302 -3.14 -8.14 18.56
N SER A 303 -1.87 -8.31 18.26
CA SER A 303 -1.21 -9.62 18.19
C SER A 303 -1.28 -10.42 19.49
N SER A 304 -1.19 -9.74 20.64
CA SER A 304 -1.34 -10.36 21.96
C SER A 304 -2.69 -11.06 22.15
N ALA A 305 -3.76 -10.60 21.50
CA ALA A 305 -5.07 -11.25 21.53
C ALA A 305 -5.01 -12.67 20.92
N TYR A 306 -4.27 -12.87 19.82
CA TYR A 306 -4.12 -14.18 19.20
C TYR A 306 -3.16 -15.09 19.97
N GLN A 307 -2.16 -14.52 20.64
CA GLN A 307 -1.30 -15.27 21.56
C GLN A 307 -2.14 -15.81 22.72
N ILE A 308 -2.95 -14.95 23.35
CA ILE A 308 -3.90 -15.35 24.40
C ILE A 308 -4.84 -16.45 23.90
N GLN A 309 -5.38 -16.33 22.69
CA GLN A 309 -6.27 -17.36 22.11
C GLN A 309 -5.58 -18.72 21.95
N LYS A 310 -4.29 -18.74 21.61
CA LYS A 310 -3.51 -19.97 21.44
C LYS A 310 -3.09 -20.59 22.78
N GLU A 311 -2.79 -19.77 23.79
CA GLU A 311 -2.16 -20.21 25.03
C GLU A 311 -3.15 -20.43 26.19
N ASN A 312 -4.29 -19.73 26.19
CA ASN A 312 -5.26 -19.76 27.28
C ASN A 312 -6.58 -20.42 26.83
N GLU A 313 -6.96 -21.55 27.43
CA GLU A 313 -8.25 -22.20 27.14
C GLU A 313 -9.46 -21.33 27.49
N ALA A 314 -9.30 -20.41 28.45
CA ALA A 314 -10.31 -19.45 28.87
C ALA A 314 -10.20 -18.10 28.14
N TRP A 315 -9.50 -18.03 26.99
CA TRP A 315 -9.29 -16.79 26.22
C TRP A 315 -10.56 -15.97 25.99
N HIS A 316 -11.71 -16.64 25.81
CA HIS A 316 -13.00 -16.01 25.57
C HIS A 316 -13.47 -15.10 26.72
N LEU A 317 -12.95 -15.30 27.94
CA LEU A 317 -13.24 -14.48 29.13
C LEU A 317 -12.31 -13.27 29.27
N GLU A 318 -11.20 -13.24 28.54
CA GLU A 318 -10.27 -12.12 28.56
C GLU A 318 -10.90 -10.89 27.90
N THR A 319 -10.47 -9.71 28.34
CA THR A 319 -10.99 -8.43 27.86
C THR A 319 -9.95 -7.68 27.05
N ARG A 320 -10.38 -7.10 25.93
CA ARG A 320 -9.57 -6.19 25.11
C ARG A 320 -10.11 -4.77 25.23
N ARG A 321 -9.23 -3.79 25.24
CA ARG A 321 -9.58 -2.36 25.24
C ARG A 321 -9.46 -1.80 23.83
N LEU A 322 -10.59 -1.34 23.31
CA LEU A 322 -10.73 -0.88 21.94
C LEU A 322 -10.96 0.63 21.91
N LEU A 323 -10.16 1.35 21.13
CA LEU A 323 -10.46 2.73 20.73
C LEU A 323 -11.35 2.68 19.49
N ARG A 324 -12.65 2.85 19.67
CA ARG A 324 -13.64 2.89 18.57
C ARG A 324 -13.84 4.31 18.08
N PHE A 325 -14.16 4.44 16.80
CA PHE A 325 -14.42 5.73 16.15
C PHE A 325 -15.17 5.56 14.83
N THR A 326 -15.78 6.60 14.29
CA THR A 326 -16.42 6.57 12.97
C THR A 326 -15.48 7.12 11.92
N ALA A 327 -15.31 6.39 10.82
CA ALA A 327 -14.60 6.86 9.64
C ALA A 327 -15.61 7.14 8.53
N ARG A 328 -15.60 8.37 8.01
CA ARG A 328 -16.38 8.78 6.84
C ARG A 328 -15.42 9.05 5.69
N ILE A 329 -15.68 8.43 4.55
CA ILE A 329 -14.88 8.56 3.35
C ILE A 329 -15.79 9.14 2.26
N LEU A 330 -15.49 10.35 1.80
CA LEU A 330 -16.20 11.03 0.71
C LEU A 330 -15.46 10.79 -0.61
N ASN A 331 -16.18 10.48 -1.68
CA ASN A 331 -15.63 10.60 -3.03
C ASN A 331 -15.85 12.04 -3.55
N ALA A 332 -14.83 12.89 -3.45
CA ALA A 332 -14.81 14.26 -3.96
C ALA A 332 -14.33 14.35 -5.43
N GLY A 333 -14.15 13.19 -6.08
CA GLY A 333 -13.60 13.09 -7.43
C GLY A 333 -14.60 13.45 -8.51
N THR A 334 -14.24 13.10 -9.75
CA THR A 334 -15.06 13.32 -10.95
C THR A 334 -15.60 12.04 -11.56
N ALA A 335 -15.23 10.88 -10.99
CA ALA A 335 -15.74 9.57 -11.32
C ALA A 335 -15.95 8.73 -10.06
N ASP A 336 -16.77 7.68 -10.19
CA ASP A 336 -17.06 6.76 -9.10
C ASP A 336 -15.79 5.99 -8.68
N PHE A 337 -15.58 5.85 -7.37
CA PHE A 337 -14.55 4.95 -6.84
C PHE A 337 -15.02 3.51 -7.02
N ARG A 338 -14.12 2.63 -7.47
CA ARG A 338 -14.42 1.21 -7.72
C ARG A 338 -13.33 0.33 -7.14
N PRO A 339 -13.70 -0.86 -6.61
CA PRO A 339 -12.72 -1.82 -6.14
C PRO A 339 -11.85 -2.34 -7.29
N LEU A 340 -10.59 -2.64 -6.98
CA LEU A 340 -9.63 -3.21 -7.93
C LEU A 340 -10.01 -4.64 -8.34
N ILE A 341 -10.53 -5.43 -7.40
CA ILE A 341 -10.88 -6.84 -7.61
C ILE A 341 -12.19 -6.91 -8.41
N PRO A 342 -12.22 -7.64 -9.55
CA PRO A 342 -13.44 -7.80 -10.31
C PRO A 342 -14.48 -8.63 -9.56
N LYS A 343 -15.77 -8.32 -9.76
CA LYS A 343 -16.91 -8.87 -9.00
C LYS A 343 -16.97 -10.39 -8.84
N HIS A 344 -16.49 -11.14 -9.82
CA HIS A 344 -16.50 -12.61 -9.81
C HIS A 344 -15.45 -13.21 -8.86
N LEU A 345 -14.52 -12.40 -8.35
CA LEU A 345 -13.49 -12.77 -7.38
C LEU A 345 -13.75 -12.20 -5.99
N TRP A 346 -14.90 -11.55 -5.77
CA TRP A 346 -15.24 -11.07 -4.44
C TRP A 346 -15.54 -12.24 -3.51
N GLU A 347 -15.06 -12.13 -2.29
CA GLU A 347 -15.21 -13.17 -1.28
C GLU A 347 -16.40 -12.88 -0.36
N TRP A 348 -17.19 -13.90 -0.02
CA TRP A 348 -18.32 -13.72 0.90
C TRP A 348 -17.86 -13.85 2.34
N HIS A 349 -18.23 -12.88 3.18
CA HIS A 349 -17.92 -12.95 4.60
C HIS A 349 -19.13 -13.28 5.45
N MET A 350 -19.03 -14.38 6.19
CA MET A 350 -20.15 -14.93 6.96
C MET A 350 -20.56 -14.05 8.14
N CYS A 351 -19.60 -13.39 8.79
CA CYS A 351 -19.93 -12.54 9.94
C CYS A 351 -20.64 -11.25 9.53
N HIS A 352 -20.34 -10.72 8.34
CA HIS A 352 -20.89 -9.45 7.86
C HIS A 352 -22.01 -9.60 6.84
N MET A 353 -22.25 -10.82 6.37
CA MET A 353 -23.32 -11.18 5.45
C MET A 353 -23.31 -10.34 4.16
N HIS A 354 -22.11 -10.04 3.66
CA HIS A 354 -21.90 -9.38 2.38
C HIS A 354 -20.56 -9.80 1.76
N TYR A 355 -20.33 -9.38 0.52
CA TYR A 355 -19.09 -9.64 -0.21
C TYR A 355 -18.04 -8.57 0.07
N HIS A 356 -16.78 -8.98 0.13
CA HIS A 356 -15.64 -8.09 0.23
C HIS A 356 -15.00 -7.92 -1.14
N SER A 357 -14.83 -6.65 -1.52
CA SER A 357 -14.27 -6.28 -2.81
C SER A 357 -12.81 -5.82 -2.75
N MET A 358 -12.29 -5.70 -1.53
CA MET A 358 -10.91 -5.33 -1.21
C MET A 358 -10.51 -5.95 0.14
N GLU A 359 -9.24 -6.30 0.27
CA GLU A 359 -8.63 -6.85 1.49
C GLU A 359 -8.45 -5.75 2.56
N VAL A 360 -7.70 -4.68 2.23
CA VAL A 360 -7.48 -3.52 3.09
C VAL A 360 -7.89 -2.23 2.36
N PHE A 361 -8.94 -1.56 2.86
CA PHE A 361 -9.35 -0.24 2.34
C PHE A 361 -8.89 0.91 3.23
N ALA A 362 -8.78 0.70 4.55
CA ALA A 362 -8.29 1.70 5.48
C ALA A 362 -7.41 1.11 6.59
N THR A 363 -6.38 1.85 6.98
CA THR A 363 -5.48 1.52 8.10
C THR A 363 -5.57 2.56 9.21
N PHE A 364 -5.37 2.10 10.43
CA PHE A 364 -5.54 2.85 11.67
C PHE A 364 -4.29 2.66 12.54
N ASP A 365 -3.37 3.61 12.48
CA ASP A 365 -2.07 3.48 13.14
C ASP A 365 -1.99 4.42 14.34
N ILE A 366 -1.41 3.95 15.44
CA ILE A 366 -1.07 4.79 16.59
C ILE A 366 0.45 4.90 16.70
N PHE A 367 0.93 6.13 16.81
CA PHE A 367 2.34 6.49 16.93
C PHE A 367 2.65 7.08 18.30
N ASP A 368 3.82 6.73 18.83
CA ASP A 368 4.37 7.36 20.03
C ASP A 368 4.99 8.74 19.74
N ALA A 369 5.48 9.41 20.78
CA ALA A 369 6.14 10.71 20.67
C ALA A 369 7.44 10.69 19.83
N LYS A 370 8.02 9.51 19.57
CA LYS A 370 9.22 9.32 18.74
C LYS A 370 8.87 9.03 17.27
N GLY A 371 7.59 8.87 16.95
CA GLY A 371 7.11 8.51 15.62
C GLY A 371 7.20 7.01 15.33
N ALA A 372 7.40 6.16 16.35
CA ALA A 372 7.32 4.72 16.19
C ALA A 372 5.85 4.28 16.23
N ARG A 373 5.45 3.38 15.31
CA ARG A 373 4.13 2.75 15.35
C ARG A 373 4.09 1.79 16.55
N VAL A 374 3.09 1.97 17.42
CA VAL A 374 2.96 1.24 18.70
C VAL A 374 1.67 0.45 18.82
N ALA A 375 0.66 0.79 18.03
CA ALA A 375 -0.50 -0.05 17.82
C ALA A 375 -0.98 0.16 16.40
N GLU A 376 -1.62 -0.86 15.85
CA GLU A 376 -2.21 -0.80 14.54
C GLU A 376 -3.56 -1.50 14.57
N GLY A 377 -4.43 -1.01 13.72
CA GLY A 377 -5.67 -1.62 13.37
C GLY A 377 -5.86 -1.41 11.89
N HIS A 378 -6.76 -2.18 11.33
CA HIS A 378 -7.18 -2.01 9.97
C HIS A 378 -8.64 -2.33 9.92
N LYS A 379 -9.25 -1.84 8.87
CA LYS A 379 -10.55 -2.33 8.52
C LYS A 379 -10.31 -3.31 7.38
N ALA A 380 -10.33 -4.59 7.77
CA ALA A 380 -10.34 -5.68 6.82
C ALA A 380 -11.68 -5.65 6.07
N SER A 381 -11.72 -6.25 4.89
CA SER A 381 -12.89 -7.05 4.52
C SER A 381 -14.16 -6.17 4.30
N PHE A 382 -14.16 -5.40 3.21
CA PHE A 382 -15.06 -4.24 3.07
C PHE A 382 -16.15 -4.32 2.00
N CYS A 383 -17.29 -3.74 2.36
CA CYS A 383 -18.41 -3.37 1.50
C CYS A 383 -18.34 -1.88 1.12
N LEU A 384 -18.04 -1.55 -0.14
CA LEU A 384 -18.06 -0.16 -0.60
C LEU A 384 -19.47 0.23 -1.07
N GLU A 385 -20.14 1.15 -0.35
CA GLU A 385 -21.49 1.59 -0.69
C GLU A 385 -21.77 3.07 -0.42
N ASP A 386 -22.87 3.57 -0.99
CA ASP A 386 -23.30 4.96 -0.85
C ASP A 386 -24.21 5.12 0.38
N ASN A 387 -23.63 5.32 1.57
CA ASN A 387 -24.43 5.53 2.79
C ASN A 387 -25.09 6.90 2.86
N GLN A 388 -24.38 7.96 2.44
CA GLN A 388 -24.88 9.33 2.50
C GLN A 388 -24.34 10.16 1.33
N CYS A 389 -25.22 10.78 0.57
CA CYS A 389 -24.86 11.64 -0.56
C CYS A 389 -25.16 13.11 -0.32
N LEU A 390 -24.49 13.98 -1.07
CA LEU A 390 -24.81 15.41 -1.10
C LEU A 390 -26.23 15.64 -1.68
N PRO A 391 -26.91 16.74 -1.31
CA PRO A 391 -28.26 17.03 -1.80
C PRO A 391 -28.32 17.03 -3.34
N GLY A 392 -29.27 16.26 -3.89
CA GLY A 392 -29.47 16.13 -5.34
C GLY A 392 -28.61 15.07 -6.02
N VAL A 393 -27.82 14.31 -5.27
CA VAL A 393 -27.06 13.16 -5.76
C VAL A 393 -27.77 11.88 -5.35
N GLU A 394 -28.08 11.03 -6.32
CA GLU A 394 -28.73 9.74 -6.09
C GLU A 394 -27.66 8.66 -5.80
N PRO A 395 -27.83 7.86 -4.73
CA PRO A 395 -26.93 6.74 -4.44
C PRO A 395 -27.08 5.65 -5.50
N LYS A 396 -25.97 4.99 -5.83
CA LYS A 396 -25.88 3.96 -6.89
C LYS A 396 -25.39 2.62 -6.37
N TYR A 397 -24.48 2.61 -5.39
CA TYR A 397 -23.82 1.41 -4.88
C TYR A 397 -24.41 0.97 -3.55
N ALA A 398 -24.62 -0.34 -3.43
CA ALA A 398 -25.17 -0.97 -2.24
C ALA A 398 -24.69 -2.43 -2.21
N CYS A 399 -24.17 -2.90 -1.08
CA CYS A 399 -23.63 -4.26 -0.99
C CYS A 399 -24.70 -5.33 -0.79
N ALA A 400 -25.87 -4.93 -0.29
CA ALA A 400 -27.00 -5.81 -0.09
C ALA A 400 -27.38 -6.54 -1.40
N ASN A 401 -27.81 -7.80 -1.27
CA ASN A 401 -28.28 -8.63 -2.40
C ASN A 401 -27.26 -8.81 -3.54
N TYR A 402 -25.97 -8.92 -3.22
CA TYR A 402 -24.90 -9.02 -4.23
C TYR A 402 -24.88 -7.82 -5.19
N GLY A 403 -25.23 -6.64 -4.68
CA GLY A 403 -25.19 -5.40 -5.43
C GLY A 403 -23.76 -5.02 -5.82
N ASP A 404 -23.65 -4.07 -6.76
CA ASP A 404 -22.36 -3.52 -7.14
C ASP A 404 -21.82 -2.62 -6.04
N GLN A 405 -20.50 -2.64 -5.89
CA GLN A 405 -19.76 -1.86 -4.91
C GLN A 405 -19.00 -0.72 -5.56
N GLY A 406 -18.84 0.34 -4.78
CA GLY A 406 -18.18 1.58 -5.16
C GLY A 406 -18.68 2.75 -4.32
N ILE A 407 -18.10 3.93 -4.55
CA ILE A 407 -18.54 5.17 -3.93
C ILE A 407 -18.82 6.15 -5.05
N THR A 408 -20.08 6.54 -5.21
CA THR A 408 -20.52 7.50 -6.22
C THR A 408 -19.90 8.87 -5.97
N VAL A 409 -19.65 9.62 -7.03
CA VAL A 409 -19.20 11.01 -6.91
C VAL A 409 -20.13 11.79 -5.99
N ASN A 410 -19.56 12.50 -5.02
CA ASN A 410 -20.28 13.26 -3.98
C ASN A 410 -21.14 12.40 -3.02
N CYS A 411 -20.89 11.10 -2.95
CA CYS A 411 -21.38 10.22 -1.90
C CYS A 411 -20.27 9.85 -0.94
N SER A 412 -20.68 9.49 0.28
CA SER A 412 -19.81 9.03 1.34
C SER A 412 -20.17 7.62 1.78
N ASP A 413 -19.12 6.83 2.01
CA ASP A 413 -19.17 5.57 2.74
C ASP A 413 -18.83 5.86 4.22
N ILE A 414 -19.67 5.41 5.15
CA ILE A 414 -19.61 5.78 6.57
C ILE A 414 -19.56 4.51 7.43
N TYR A 415 -18.36 4.22 7.93
CA TYR A 415 -18.15 3.14 8.88
C TYR A 415 -18.30 3.65 10.30
N LYS A 416 -19.48 3.40 10.86
CA LYS A 416 -19.81 3.79 12.22
C LYS A 416 -18.96 3.05 13.24
N HIS A 417 -18.63 3.75 14.32
CA HIS A 417 -17.93 3.22 15.51
C HIS A 417 -18.53 1.93 16.09
N THR A 418 -19.79 1.60 15.78
CA THR A 418 -20.48 0.39 16.23
C THR A 418 -20.16 -0.87 15.43
N VAL A 419 -19.60 -0.72 14.22
CA VAL A 419 -19.31 -1.85 13.34
C VAL A 419 -18.06 -2.60 13.82
N ASP A 420 -17.98 -3.90 13.52
CA ASP A 420 -16.77 -4.69 13.79
C ASP A 420 -15.55 -4.18 13.01
N CYS A 421 -14.36 -4.38 13.56
CA CYS A 421 -13.09 -3.88 13.03
C CYS A 421 -12.98 -2.34 12.90
N GLN A 422 -13.95 -1.59 13.42
CA GLN A 422 -13.91 -0.13 13.43
C GLN A 422 -13.27 0.39 14.73
N TRP A 423 -12.03 -0.01 14.97
CA TRP A 423 -11.25 0.34 16.15
C TRP A 423 -9.74 0.18 15.95
N VAL A 424 -8.97 0.67 16.91
CA VAL A 424 -7.62 0.17 17.20
C VAL A 424 -7.66 -0.56 18.54
N ASP A 425 -7.11 -1.78 18.61
CA ASP A 425 -6.93 -2.49 19.88
C ASP A 425 -5.72 -1.87 20.61
N ILE A 426 -6.00 -1.21 21.73
CA ILE A 426 -5.01 -0.47 22.53
C ILE A 426 -4.72 -1.16 23.86
N SER A 427 -5.08 -2.44 23.99
CA SER A 427 -4.90 -3.18 25.26
C SER A 427 -3.45 -3.22 25.73
N ASP A 428 -2.51 -3.18 24.79
CA ASP A 428 -1.08 -3.29 25.05
C ASP A 428 -0.39 -1.91 25.20
N LEU A 429 -1.17 -0.82 25.11
CA LEU A 429 -0.66 0.54 25.29
C LEU A 429 -0.76 0.98 26.75
N ASP A 430 0.28 1.68 27.21
CA ASP A 430 0.24 2.41 28.47
C ASP A 430 -0.50 3.75 28.30
N PRO A 431 -1.08 4.32 29.37
CA PRO A 431 -1.61 5.69 29.35
C PRO A 431 -0.54 6.71 28.93
N GLY A 432 -0.90 7.62 28.02
CA GLY A 432 0.06 8.55 27.44
C GLY A 432 -0.53 9.44 26.35
N ASN A 433 0.35 10.22 25.74
CA ASN A 433 0.03 11.04 24.57
C ASN A 433 0.60 10.38 23.33
N TYR A 434 -0.27 10.19 22.34
CA TYR A 434 0.02 9.51 21.10
C TYR A 434 -0.51 10.34 19.93
N LYS A 435 -0.18 9.89 18.71
CA LYS A 435 -0.85 10.35 17.49
C LYS A 435 -1.57 9.19 16.85
N ILE A 436 -2.81 9.39 16.43
CA ILE A 436 -3.55 8.40 15.64
C ILE A 436 -3.60 8.87 14.19
N LYS A 437 -3.26 7.99 13.26
CA LYS A 437 -3.35 8.20 11.83
C LYS A 437 -4.39 7.26 11.25
N ILE A 438 -5.29 7.80 10.45
CA ILE A 438 -6.35 7.04 9.79
C ILE A 438 -6.21 7.33 8.31
N ALA A 439 -5.90 6.30 7.52
CA ALA A 439 -5.60 6.43 6.10
C ALA A 439 -6.53 5.54 5.27
N VAL A 440 -7.04 6.08 4.15
CA VAL A 440 -7.78 5.34 3.13
C VAL A 440 -6.92 5.13 1.89
N ASN A 441 -7.03 3.97 1.26
CA ASN A 441 -6.14 3.55 0.16
C ASN A 441 -4.65 3.81 0.46
N PRO A 442 -4.13 3.32 1.61
CA PRO A 442 -2.84 3.74 2.12
C PRO A 442 -1.65 3.34 1.23
N GLU A 443 -1.78 2.22 0.53
CA GLU A 443 -0.77 1.73 -0.40
C GLU A 443 -0.82 2.41 -1.79
N CYS A 444 -1.80 3.28 -2.02
CA CYS A 444 -2.08 3.87 -3.34
C CYS A 444 -2.26 2.80 -4.43
N LYS A 445 -2.91 1.68 -4.11
CA LYS A 445 -3.19 0.56 -5.03
C LYS A 445 -4.25 0.94 -6.07
N ILE A 446 -5.21 1.77 -5.68
CA ILE A 446 -6.27 2.27 -6.57
C ILE A 446 -5.95 3.69 -7.00
N ALA A 447 -6.17 3.97 -8.28
CA ALA A 447 -5.90 5.27 -8.88
C ALA A 447 -6.85 6.36 -8.40
N GLU A 448 -6.30 7.46 -7.91
CA GLU A 448 -7.05 8.64 -7.45
C GLU A 448 -6.52 9.95 -8.07
N MET A 449 -7.32 11.01 -7.97
CA MET A 449 -6.95 12.33 -8.45
C MET A 449 -5.87 12.99 -7.57
N ASP A 450 -5.97 12.81 -6.26
CA ASP A 450 -5.05 13.27 -5.23
C ASP A 450 -4.91 12.18 -4.16
N TYR A 451 -3.77 12.14 -3.47
CA TYR A 451 -3.53 11.21 -2.35
C TYR A 451 -3.19 11.97 -1.06
N ARG A 452 -3.12 13.31 -1.08
CA ARG A 452 -2.66 14.14 0.06
C ARG A 452 -3.73 14.37 1.13
N ASN A 453 -4.95 13.97 0.80
CA ASN A 453 -6.20 14.07 1.54
C ASN A 453 -6.72 12.68 1.98
N ASN A 454 -5.94 11.63 1.72
CA ASN A 454 -6.29 10.25 2.04
C ASN A 454 -6.07 9.90 3.52
N ALA A 455 -5.38 10.73 4.30
CA ALA A 455 -5.17 10.44 5.70
C ALA A 455 -5.41 11.62 6.63
N ALA A 456 -5.79 11.30 7.85
CA ALA A 456 -5.96 12.22 8.96
C ALA A 456 -5.01 11.83 10.09
N LEU A 457 -4.15 12.76 10.51
CA LEU A 457 -3.32 12.61 11.70
C LEU A 457 -3.90 13.46 12.83
N CYS A 458 -4.23 12.83 13.95
CA CYS A 458 -4.84 13.46 15.11
C CYS A 458 -4.02 13.22 16.38
N ASP A 459 -4.15 14.11 17.36
CA ASP A 459 -3.65 13.88 18.70
C ASP A 459 -4.58 12.91 19.45
N PHE A 460 -4.01 11.89 20.08
CA PHE A 460 -4.72 10.92 20.90
C PHE A 460 -4.19 10.95 22.33
N ILE A 461 -5.04 11.36 23.27
CA ILE A 461 -4.73 11.36 24.71
C ILE A 461 -5.41 10.16 25.33
N TYR A 462 -4.61 9.24 25.87
CA TYR A 462 -5.09 8.01 26.49
C TYR A 462 -4.86 8.03 28.00
N THR A 463 -5.93 7.79 28.75
CA THR A 463 -5.91 7.59 30.20
C THR A 463 -6.62 6.28 30.56
N PRO A 464 -6.45 5.75 31.77
CA PRO A 464 -7.15 4.53 32.18
C PRO A 464 -8.70 4.64 32.13
N ALA A 465 -9.25 5.85 32.17
CA ALA A 465 -10.69 6.11 32.26
C ALA A 465 -11.31 6.62 30.94
N PHE A 466 -10.55 7.34 30.11
CA PHE A 466 -11.04 7.88 28.84
C PHE A 466 -9.91 8.02 27.82
N GLY A 467 -10.29 7.99 26.54
CA GLY A 467 -9.45 8.30 25.40
C GLY A 467 -10.11 9.42 24.61
N THR A 468 -9.34 10.43 24.20
CA THR A 468 -9.87 11.54 23.38
C THR A 468 -9.00 11.78 22.16
N VAL A 469 -9.65 12.01 21.03
CA VAL A 469 -9.02 12.32 19.75
C VAL A 469 -9.31 13.77 19.41
N THR A 470 -8.27 14.57 19.19
CA THR A 470 -8.39 16.01 18.91
C THR A 470 -7.35 16.46 17.88
N ASN A 471 -7.40 17.72 17.44
CA ASN A 471 -6.39 18.35 16.58
C ASN A 471 -6.04 17.55 15.31
N CYS A 472 -7.05 17.06 14.60
CA CYS A 472 -6.86 16.32 13.35
C CYS A 472 -6.45 17.25 12.19
N ALA A 473 -5.49 16.80 11.40
CA ALA A 473 -5.06 17.45 10.16
C ALA A 473 -4.93 16.43 9.02
N LEU A 474 -5.24 16.86 7.79
CA LEU A 474 -5.02 16.02 6.61
C LEU A 474 -3.52 15.86 6.32
N GLU A 475 -3.13 14.66 5.94
CA GLU A 475 -1.78 14.30 5.56
C GLU A 475 -1.77 13.22 4.46
N LEU A 476 -0.58 12.95 3.92
CA LEU A 476 -0.34 11.78 3.09
C LEU A 476 -0.55 10.48 3.88
N PRO A 477 -1.05 9.42 3.24
CA PRO A 477 -1.25 8.10 3.84
C PRO A 477 0.03 7.44 4.32
#